data_AF-A0A9E1FA49-F1
#
_entry.id   AF-A0A9E1FA49-F1
#
_cell.length_a   1.000
_cell.length_b   1.000
_cell.length_c   1.000
_cell.angle_alpha   90.00
_cell.angle_beta   90.00
_cell.angle_gamma   90.00
#
_symmetry.space_group_name_H-M   'P 1'
#
loop_
_entity.id
_entity.type
_entity.pdbx_description
1 polymer ?
#
loop_
_entity_poly.entity_id
_entity_poly.type
_entity_poly.pdbx_seq_one_letter_code
_entity_poly.pdbx_strand_id
1 'polypeptide(L)'
;VEKIPGLKYEPFHLKTKGDYGEVASKVFAVLITMDEAKGVSLFDENSLFKKAKFAYYKAYHDKKERWGDGKDVEGFLKTGLDAAGVSKADYEKELANPKVTELLKKWDESYDVAKIQGVPAFVVNGKYLIMTKSISSLDGMAALIEELLKK
;
A
#
# COMPACT_ATOMS: atom_id res chain seq x y z
N VAL A 1 -5.05 18.80 5.60
CA VAL A 1 -6.53 18.96 5.64
C VAL A 1 -7.11 17.87 4.76
N GLU A 2 -7.99 17.04 5.32
CA GLU A 2 -8.75 16.02 4.59
C GLU A 2 -9.67 16.72 3.58
N LYS A 3 -9.62 16.31 2.31
CA LYS A 3 -10.38 16.99 1.23
C LYS A 3 -11.81 16.47 1.07
N ILE A 4 -12.04 15.20 1.41
CA ILE A 4 -13.37 14.55 1.35
C ILE A 4 -13.59 13.86 2.70
N PRO A 5 -14.30 14.52 3.64
CA PRO A 5 -14.50 13.99 4.98
C PRO A 5 -15.18 12.62 4.98
N GLY A 6 -14.59 11.66 5.69
CA GLY A 6 -15.18 10.33 5.90
C GLY A 6 -15.01 9.36 4.73
N LEU A 7 -14.28 9.75 3.68
CA LEU A 7 -13.91 8.83 2.61
C LEU A 7 -12.88 7.82 3.13
N LYS A 8 -13.25 6.54 3.13
CA LYS A 8 -12.32 5.47 3.48
C LYS A 8 -11.28 5.28 2.37
N TYR A 9 -10.01 5.45 2.71
CA TYR A 9 -8.89 5.10 1.84
C TYR A 9 -8.51 3.63 2.05
N GLU A 10 -8.37 2.88 0.96
CA GLU A 10 -7.91 1.49 0.97
C GLU A 10 -6.74 1.32 -0.01
N PRO A 11 -5.50 1.05 0.47
CA PRO A 11 -4.39 0.76 -0.41
C PRO A 11 -4.50 -0.65 -0.98
N PHE A 12 -4.11 -0.80 -2.24
CA PHE A 12 -3.94 -2.09 -2.92
C PHE A 12 -2.51 -2.19 -3.43
N HIS A 13 -1.74 -3.17 -2.95
CA HIS A 13 -0.36 -3.36 -3.40
C HIS A 13 -0.28 -4.35 -4.56
N LEU A 14 0.44 -3.96 -5.62
CA LEU A 14 0.63 -4.77 -6.81
C LEU A 14 1.79 -5.75 -6.63
N LYS A 15 1.49 -6.98 -6.22
CA LYS A 15 2.51 -8.01 -5.91
C LYS A 15 3.36 -8.43 -7.10
N THR A 16 2.89 -8.20 -8.34
CA THR A 16 3.58 -8.63 -9.57
C THR A 16 4.65 -7.64 -10.04
N LYS A 17 4.89 -6.54 -9.31
CA LYS A 17 5.84 -5.50 -9.71
C LYS A 17 7.11 -5.54 -8.87
N GLY A 18 8.25 -5.63 -9.55
CA GLY A 18 9.58 -5.68 -8.94
C GLY A 18 9.89 -7.05 -8.33
N ASP A 19 11.15 -7.27 -7.96
CA ASP A 19 11.65 -8.58 -7.51
C ASP A 19 11.09 -9.01 -6.15
N TYR A 20 10.60 -8.06 -5.35
CA TYR A 20 10.09 -8.27 -3.99
C TYR A 20 8.60 -7.97 -3.84
N GLY A 21 7.84 -7.88 -4.95
CA GLY A 21 6.44 -7.45 -4.89
C GLY A 21 5.57 -8.28 -3.95
N GLU A 22 5.76 -9.61 -3.91
CA GLU A 22 5.05 -10.48 -2.95
C GLU A 22 5.46 -10.26 -1.50
N VAL A 23 6.76 -10.06 -1.24
CA VAL A 23 7.28 -9.80 0.11
C VAL A 23 6.76 -8.46 0.62
N ALA A 24 6.78 -7.43 -0.23
CA ALA A 24 6.22 -6.12 0.07
C ALA A 24 4.72 -6.19 0.36
N SER A 25 3.94 -6.95 -0.42
CA SER A 25 2.51 -7.16 -0.15
C SER A 25 2.29 -7.77 1.23
N LYS A 26 3.03 -8.81 1.60
CA LYS A 26 2.89 -9.45 2.92
C LYS A 26 3.21 -8.49 4.06
N VAL A 27 4.31 -7.74 3.95
CA VAL A 27 4.68 -6.70 4.92
C VAL A 27 3.59 -5.65 5.04
N PHE A 28 3.12 -5.07 3.93
CA PHE A 28 2.09 -4.04 3.98
C PHE A 28 0.77 -4.57 4.55
N ALA A 29 0.34 -5.78 4.18
CA ALA A 29 -0.92 -6.35 4.68
C ALA A 29 -0.87 -6.59 6.21
N VAL A 30 0.25 -7.11 6.72
CA VAL A 30 0.48 -7.26 8.15
C VAL A 30 0.43 -5.91 8.86
N LEU A 31 1.21 -4.93 8.39
CA LEU A 31 1.30 -3.64 9.06
C LEU A 31 -0.01 -2.85 9.02
N ILE A 32 -0.78 -2.96 7.93
CA ILE A 32 -2.15 -2.40 7.84
C ILE A 32 -3.05 -3.06 8.88
N THR A 33 -3.01 -4.39 9.00
CA THR A 33 -3.84 -5.13 9.97
C THR A 33 -3.48 -4.74 11.42
N MET A 34 -2.19 -4.53 11.71
CA MET A 34 -1.73 -4.04 13.01
C MET A 34 -2.14 -2.59 13.28
N ASP A 35 -2.09 -1.72 12.28
CA ASP A 35 -2.55 -0.32 12.39
C ASP A 35 -4.07 -0.29 12.66
N GLU A 36 -4.85 -1.08 11.92
CA GLU A 36 -6.30 -1.21 12.10
C GLU A 36 -6.66 -1.71 13.50
N ALA A 37 -5.96 -2.75 14.00
CA ALA A 37 -6.18 -3.28 15.35
C ALA A 37 -5.90 -2.24 16.46
N LYS A 38 -5.04 -1.26 16.19
CA LYS A 38 -4.72 -0.15 17.10
C LYS A 38 -5.58 1.10 16.87
N GLY A 39 -6.46 1.09 15.87
CA GLY A 39 -7.22 2.27 15.46
C GLY A 39 -6.36 3.40 14.91
N VAL A 40 -5.18 3.09 14.36
CA VAL A 40 -4.25 4.07 13.78
C VAL A 40 -4.58 4.29 12.31
N SER A 41 -4.81 5.54 11.92
CA SER A 41 -5.00 5.90 10.51
C SER A 41 -3.74 5.64 9.69
N LEU A 42 -3.89 5.13 8.47
CA LEU A 42 -2.77 4.86 7.55
C LEU A 42 -1.99 6.11 7.10
N PHE A 43 -2.52 7.30 7.40
CA PHE A 43 -1.85 8.58 7.13
C PHE A 43 -1.17 9.18 8.37
N ASP A 44 -1.46 8.63 9.57
CA ASP A 44 -0.86 9.07 10.82
C ASP A 44 0.65 8.86 10.81
N GLU A 45 1.40 9.73 11.50
CA GLU A 45 2.86 9.56 11.61
C GLU A 45 3.27 8.31 12.39
N ASN A 46 2.36 7.75 13.20
CA ASN A 46 2.57 6.50 13.92
C ASN A 46 2.19 5.26 13.11
N SER A 47 1.59 5.40 11.93
CA SER A 47 1.23 4.26 11.09
C SER A 47 2.46 3.43 10.73
N LEU A 48 2.41 2.15 11.09
CA LEU A 48 3.42 1.17 10.77
C LEU A 48 3.54 1.00 9.24
N PHE A 49 2.39 0.92 8.57
CA PHE A 49 2.32 0.85 7.11
C PHE A 49 2.98 2.06 6.44
N LYS A 50 2.65 3.28 6.89
CA LYS A 50 3.20 4.52 6.32
C LYS A 50 4.72 4.52 6.44
N LYS A 51 5.26 4.21 7.62
CA LYS A 51 6.70 4.17 7.88
C LYS A 51 7.41 3.18 6.94
N ALA A 52 6.93 1.95 6.85
CA ALA A 52 7.51 0.93 5.98
C ALA A 52 7.43 1.33 4.49
N LYS A 53 6.27 1.84 4.03
CA LYS A 53 6.07 2.28 2.64
C LYS A 53 7.08 3.35 2.24
N PHE A 54 7.24 4.39 3.05
CA PHE A 54 8.17 5.47 2.74
C PHE A 54 9.64 5.05 2.88
N ALA A 55 9.95 4.11 3.78
CA ALA A 55 11.28 3.51 3.85
C ALA A 55 11.64 2.74 2.57
N TYR A 56 10.73 1.90 2.07
CA TYR A 56 10.93 1.20 0.79
C TYR A 56 11.04 2.17 -0.38
N TYR A 57 10.19 3.19 -0.46
CA TYR A 57 10.28 4.18 -1.53
C TYR A 57 11.62 4.92 -1.52
N LYS A 58 12.08 5.38 -0.35
CA LYS A 58 13.37 6.04 -0.22
C LYS A 58 14.52 5.11 -0.60
N ALA A 59 14.51 3.86 -0.14
CA ALA A 59 15.55 2.89 -0.47
C ALA A 59 15.58 2.61 -1.98
N TYR A 60 14.44 2.29 -2.59
CA TYR A 60 14.37 1.87 -3.99
C TYR A 60 14.53 3.03 -4.98
N HIS A 61 13.83 4.15 -4.76
CA HIS A 61 13.77 5.26 -5.71
C HIS A 61 14.90 6.27 -5.51
N ASP A 62 15.24 6.62 -4.26
CA ASP A 62 16.25 7.65 -3.99
C ASP A 62 17.64 7.03 -3.92
N LYS A 63 17.79 5.96 -3.12
CA LYS A 63 19.09 5.29 -2.90
C LYS A 63 19.43 4.22 -3.93
N LYS A 64 18.50 3.89 -4.83
CA LYS A 64 18.65 2.85 -5.86
C LYS A 64 18.98 1.46 -5.31
N GLU A 65 18.59 1.19 -4.06
CA GLU A 65 18.75 -0.12 -3.44
C GLU A 65 17.93 -1.18 -4.20
N ARG A 66 18.51 -2.38 -4.34
CA ARG A 66 17.90 -3.52 -5.05
C ARG A 66 17.92 -4.82 -4.24
N TRP A 67 18.56 -4.82 -3.07
CA TRP A 67 18.65 -5.98 -2.20
C TRP A 67 19.15 -7.23 -2.96
N GLY A 68 20.17 -7.05 -3.81
CA GLY A 68 20.71 -8.16 -4.60
C GLY A 68 19.74 -8.75 -5.62
N ASP A 69 18.82 -7.95 -6.17
CA ASP A 69 17.98 -8.30 -7.33
C ASP A 69 17.15 -9.57 -7.10
N GLY A 70 16.44 -9.62 -5.98
CA GLY A 70 15.58 -10.75 -5.58
C GLY A 70 16.26 -11.77 -4.66
N LYS A 71 17.57 -11.67 -4.44
CA LYS A 71 18.33 -12.65 -3.65
C LYS A 71 18.38 -12.35 -2.15
N ASP A 72 18.34 -11.08 -1.74
CA ASP A 72 18.37 -10.69 -0.32
C ASP A 72 16.97 -10.37 0.22
N VAL A 73 16.15 -11.41 0.35
CA VAL A 73 14.80 -11.30 0.94
C VAL A 73 14.84 -10.78 2.37
N GLU A 74 15.88 -11.15 3.14
CA GLU A 74 16.00 -10.76 4.54
C GLU A 74 16.33 -9.27 4.68
N GLY A 75 17.27 -8.74 3.88
CA GLY A 75 17.57 -7.30 3.83
C GLY A 75 16.37 -6.47 3.38
N PHE A 76 15.61 -6.95 2.39
CA PHE A 76 14.35 -6.32 1.99
C PHE A 76 13.37 -6.26 3.17
N LEU A 77 13.05 -7.43 3.76
CA LEU A 77 12.13 -7.54 4.90
C LEU A 77 12.55 -6.62 6.06
N LYS A 78 13.84 -6.65 6.42
CA LYS A 78 14.42 -5.83 7.49
C LYS A 78 14.21 -4.34 7.27
N THR A 79 14.32 -3.86 6.03
CA THR A 79 14.11 -2.44 5.71
C THR A 79 12.72 -1.94 6.10
N GLY A 80 11.68 -2.72 5.79
CA GLY A 80 10.31 -2.37 6.15
C GLY A 80 10.02 -2.53 7.65
N LEU A 81 10.45 -3.65 8.23
CA LEU A 81 10.18 -3.97 9.63
C LEU A 81 10.90 -3.02 10.61
N ASP A 82 12.17 -2.70 10.35
CA ASP A 82 12.92 -1.75 11.17
C ASP A 82 12.29 -0.36 11.15
N ALA A 83 11.86 0.10 9.96
CA ALA A 83 11.21 1.40 9.83
C ALA A 83 9.86 1.45 10.57
N ALA A 84 9.12 0.34 10.56
CA ALA A 84 7.88 0.20 11.32
C ALA A 84 8.12 0.00 12.83
N GLY A 85 9.32 -0.43 13.25
CA GLY A 85 9.60 -0.81 14.63
C GLY A 85 8.90 -2.12 15.03
N VAL A 86 8.73 -3.05 14.08
CA VAL A 86 8.09 -4.35 14.29
C VAL A 86 9.14 -5.44 14.24
N SER A 87 9.14 -6.34 15.24
CA SER A 87 10.08 -7.46 15.24
C SER A 87 9.70 -8.50 14.17
N LYS A 88 10.67 -9.27 13.68
CA LYS A 88 10.40 -10.38 12.75
C LYS A 88 9.44 -11.40 13.35
N ALA A 89 9.55 -11.67 14.65
CA ALA A 89 8.66 -12.59 15.36
C ALA A 89 7.21 -12.08 15.41
N ASP A 90 7.00 -10.79 15.69
CA ASP A 90 5.66 -10.20 15.69
C ASP A 90 5.06 -10.17 14.27
N TYR A 91 5.89 -9.89 13.26
CA TYR A 91 5.49 -9.96 11.86
C TYR A 91 5.06 -11.39 11.48
N GLU A 92 5.85 -12.41 11.78
CA GLU A 92 5.53 -13.80 11.45
C GLU A 92 4.28 -14.29 12.17
N LYS A 93 4.10 -13.90 13.43
CA LYS A 93 2.88 -14.18 14.19
C LYS A 93 1.65 -13.54 13.55
N GLU A 94 1.73 -12.26 13.19
CA GLU A 94 0.61 -11.52 12.61
C GLU A 94 0.34 -11.93 11.16
N LEU A 95 1.35 -12.42 10.43
CA LEU A 95 1.19 -12.95 9.07
C LEU A 95 0.22 -14.13 9.01
N ALA A 96 0.09 -14.90 10.11
CA ALA A 96 -0.88 -15.99 10.23
C ALA A 96 -2.32 -15.51 10.48
N ASN A 97 -2.55 -14.21 10.64
CA ASN A 97 -3.89 -13.66 10.86
C ASN A 97 -4.75 -13.84 9.58
N PRO A 98 -5.97 -14.42 9.70
CA PRO A 98 -6.88 -14.56 8.56
C PRO A 98 -7.16 -13.25 7.81
N LYS A 99 -7.22 -12.11 8.52
CA LYS A 99 -7.39 -10.79 7.90
C LYS A 99 -6.27 -10.42 6.94
N VAL A 100 -5.04 -10.80 7.24
CA VAL A 100 -3.89 -10.59 6.35
C VAL A 100 -4.05 -11.42 5.08
N THR A 101 -4.50 -12.67 5.20
CA THR A 101 -4.76 -13.54 4.05
C THR A 101 -5.90 -13.01 3.18
N GLU A 102 -6.99 -12.54 3.79
CA GLU A 102 -8.12 -11.91 3.09
C GLU A 102 -7.69 -10.64 2.34
N LEU A 103 -6.89 -9.78 2.98
CA LEU A 103 -6.39 -8.55 2.37
C LEU A 103 -5.45 -8.86 1.19
N LEU A 104 -4.54 -9.82 1.33
CA LEU A 104 -3.67 -10.26 0.24
C LEU A 104 -4.45 -10.81 -0.94
N LYS A 105 -5.49 -11.61 -0.69
CA LYS A 105 -6.37 -12.13 -1.74
C LYS A 105 -7.13 -11.00 -2.44
N LYS A 106 -7.65 -10.02 -1.69
CA LYS A 106 -8.31 -8.84 -2.26
C LYS A 106 -7.37 -8.08 -3.20
N TRP A 107 -6.07 -7.99 -2.85
CA TRP A 107 -5.08 -7.31 -3.68
C TRP A 107 -4.74 -8.02 -5.00
N ASP A 108 -5.19 -9.26 -5.22
CA ASP A 108 -5.02 -9.92 -6.52
C ASP A 108 -5.74 -9.16 -7.65
N GLU A 109 -6.83 -8.46 -7.34
CA GLU A 109 -7.57 -7.60 -8.28
C GLU A 109 -6.71 -6.43 -8.82
N SER A 110 -5.64 -6.05 -8.10
CA SER A 110 -4.77 -4.94 -8.51
C SER A 110 -4.07 -5.19 -9.85
N TYR A 111 -3.84 -6.46 -10.23
CA TYR A 111 -3.14 -6.79 -11.47
C TYR A 111 -3.93 -6.39 -12.71
N ASP A 112 -5.21 -6.74 -12.78
CA ASP A 112 -6.04 -6.43 -13.95
C ASP A 112 -6.36 -4.93 -14.04
N VAL A 113 -6.54 -4.26 -12.90
CA VAL A 113 -6.66 -2.79 -12.86
C VAL A 113 -5.38 -2.12 -13.37
N ALA A 114 -4.21 -2.60 -12.94
CA ALA A 114 -2.92 -2.04 -13.36
C ALA A 114 -2.64 -2.21 -14.86
N LYS A 115 -3.21 -3.21 -15.54
CA LYS A 115 -3.05 -3.38 -17.00
C LYS A 115 -3.70 -2.26 -17.81
N ILE A 116 -4.72 -1.58 -17.28
CA ILE A 116 -5.49 -0.58 -18.03
C ILE A 116 -4.65 0.69 -18.30
N GLN A 117 -3.95 1.20 -17.28
CA GLN A 117 -3.19 2.46 -17.38
C GLN A 117 -1.91 2.48 -16.53
N GLY A 118 -1.47 1.35 -16.01
CA GLY A 118 -0.34 1.27 -15.08
C GLY A 118 -0.70 1.71 -13.67
N VAL A 119 0.33 1.99 -12.88
CA VAL A 119 0.23 2.44 -11.47
C VAL A 119 0.88 3.83 -11.30
N PRO A 120 0.40 4.67 -10.36
CA PRO A 120 -0.73 4.43 -9.45
C PRO A 120 -2.08 4.37 -10.19
N ALA A 121 -3.06 3.69 -9.60
CA ALA A 121 -4.41 3.54 -10.14
C ALA A 121 -5.41 3.82 -9.01
N PHE A 122 -6.26 4.83 -9.20
CA PHE A 122 -7.26 5.23 -8.20
C PHE A 122 -8.64 4.77 -8.66
N VAL A 123 -9.25 3.88 -7.88
CA VAL A 123 -10.59 3.33 -8.17
C VAL A 123 -11.58 3.81 -7.12
N VAL A 124 -12.68 4.43 -7.57
CA VAL A 124 -13.77 4.88 -6.69
C VAL A 124 -14.89 3.83 -6.70
N ASN A 125 -15.36 3.44 -5.51
CA ASN A 125 -16.39 2.41 -5.28
C ASN A 125 -16.12 1.07 -5.98
N GLY A 126 -14.85 0.71 -6.20
CA GLY A 126 -14.48 -0.52 -6.91
C GLY A 126 -14.90 -0.55 -8.39
N LYS A 127 -15.37 0.57 -8.96
CA LYS A 127 -16.00 0.62 -10.29
C LYS A 127 -15.38 1.64 -11.22
N TYR A 128 -15.02 2.83 -10.72
CA TYR A 128 -14.59 3.94 -11.55
C TYR A 128 -13.08 4.17 -11.43
N LEU A 129 -12.31 3.75 -12.43
CA LEU A 129 -10.87 4.02 -12.52
C LEU A 129 -10.62 5.45 -13.04
N ILE A 130 -9.93 6.25 -12.24
CA ILE A 130 -9.48 7.59 -12.62
C ILE A 130 -8.22 7.47 -13.48
N MET A 131 -8.21 8.17 -14.63
CA MET A 131 -7.02 8.31 -15.48
C MET A 131 -5.99 9.20 -14.78
N THR A 132 -4.90 8.61 -14.30
CA THR A 132 -3.89 9.32 -13.50
C THR A 132 -3.28 10.50 -14.25
N LYS A 133 -3.08 10.36 -15.56
CA LYS A 133 -2.57 11.43 -16.43
C LYS A 133 -3.48 12.66 -16.54
N SER A 134 -4.76 12.55 -16.20
CA SER A 134 -5.70 13.68 -16.22
C SER A 134 -5.80 14.40 -14.87
N ILE A 135 -5.11 13.92 -13.84
CA ILE A 135 -5.08 14.58 -12.52
C ILE A 135 -4.19 15.83 -12.62
N SER A 136 -4.81 17.01 -12.56
CA SER A 136 -4.13 18.31 -12.68
C SER A 136 -3.93 19.03 -11.35
N SER A 137 -4.70 18.68 -10.31
CA SER A 137 -4.62 19.26 -8.98
C SER A 137 -5.28 18.35 -7.93
N LEU A 138 -4.93 18.55 -6.66
CA LEU A 138 -5.58 17.84 -5.55
C LEU A 138 -7.07 18.17 -5.44
N ASP A 139 -7.44 19.43 -5.63
CA ASP A 139 -8.84 19.87 -5.58
C ASP A 139 -9.66 19.30 -6.74
N GLY A 140 -9.10 19.28 -7.95
CA GLY A 140 -9.73 18.66 -9.11
C GLY A 140 -9.92 17.15 -8.92
N MET A 141 -8.93 16.45 -8.35
CA MET A 141 -9.06 15.03 -8.02
C MET A 141 -10.15 14.79 -6.96
N ALA A 142 -10.21 15.62 -5.92
CA ALA A 142 -11.21 15.51 -4.88
C ALA A 142 -12.63 15.70 -5.45
N ALA A 143 -12.85 16.75 -6.24
CA ALA A 143 -14.14 17.00 -6.89
C ALA A 143 -14.56 15.84 -7.81
N LEU A 144 -13.62 15.27 -8.57
CA LEU A 144 -13.89 14.09 -9.41
C LEU A 144 -14.30 12.88 -8.57
N ILE A 145 -13.60 12.61 -7.46
CA ILE A 145 -13.96 11.50 -6.56
C ILE A 145 -15.38 11.72 -5.99
N GLU A 146 -15.71 12.93 -5.54
CA GLU A 146 -17.07 13.24 -5.04
C GLU A 146 -18.15 13.07 -6.10
N GLU A 147 -17.87 13.38 -7.37
CA GLU A 147 -18.79 13.12 -8.47
C GLU A 147 -18.99 11.60 -8.67
N LEU A 148 -17.92 10.83 -8.67
CA LEU A 148 -17.95 9.38 -8.88
C LEU A 148 -18.59 8.62 -7.72
N LEU A 149 -18.47 9.11 -6.48
CA LEU A 149 -19.12 8.53 -5.30
C LEU A 149 -20.66 8.60 -5.37
N LYS A 150 -21.21 9.53 -6.16
CA LYS A 150 -22.66 9.71 -6.33
C LYS A 150 -23.27 8.81 -7.42
N LYS A 151 -22.45 8.00 -8.12
CA LYS A 151 -22.84 7.14 -9.24
C LYS A 151 -22.77 5.65 -8.87
#